data_AF-A0A925KBD7-F1
#
_entry.id   AF-A0A925KBD7-F1
#
_cell.length_a   1.000
_cell.length_b   1.000
_cell.length_c   1.000
_cell.angle_alpha   90.00
_cell.angle_beta   90.00
_cell.angle_gamma   90.00
#
_symmetry.space_group_name_H-M   'P 1'
#
loop_
_entity.id
_entity.type
_entity.pdbx_description
1 polymer ?
#
loop_
_entity_poly.entity_id
_entity_poly.type
_entity_poly.pdbx_seq_one_letter_code
_entity_poly.pdbx_strand_id
1 'polypeptide(L)'
;MKLSTQLLAAPVLTALVALGVGGAHTLIAQRDMAAAEARFESDLDSLKIVSATQQQLADLHASVYRMQAIVDSFDDGQVKAFRQGLADQLNGVQRVVSTVAADDDPELAGGVASAGTLVEKYRAQADKAVELTRVEINMGVAAMKAAEASFVELSKTMQALVARKETLRAQATAAAQRRERLTLALLGG
;
A
#
# COMPACT_ATOMS: atom_id res chain seq x y z
N MET A 1 35.34 44.19 46.26
CA MET A 1 34.93 42.80 45.94
C MET A 1 33.86 42.81 44.83
N LYS A 2 34.22 42.90 43.54
CA LYS A 2 33.26 42.88 42.40
C LYS A 2 33.85 42.39 41.05
N LEU A 3 34.97 41.65 41.04
CA LEU A 3 35.63 41.23 39.79
C LEU A 3 35.49 39.74 39.46
N SER A 4 35.30 38.86 40.45
CA SER A 4 35.15 37.42 40.19
C SER A 4 33.77 37.04 39.64
N THR A 5 32.72 37.79 39.97
CA THR A 5 31.34 37.50 39.54
C THR A 5 31.03 37.95 38.10
N GLN A 6 31.77 38.92 37.55
CA GLN A 6 31.60 39.37 36.15
C GLN A 6 32.34 38.49 35.14
N LEU A 7 33.43 37.80 35.55
CA LEU A 7 34.19 36.90 34.67
C LEU A 7 33.56 35.51 34.51
N LEU A 8 32.71 35.08 35.45
CA LEU A 8 31.98 33.81 35.37
C LEU A 8 30.63 33.93 34.63
N ALA A 9 30.12 35.14 34.39
CA ALA A 9 28.84 35.34 33.73
C ALA A 9 28.87 34.89 32.25
N ALA A 10 29.99 35.13 31.55
CA ALA A 10 30.16 34.74 30.16
C ALA A 10 30.13 33.20 29.96
N PRO A 11 30.96 32.37 30.63
CA PRO A 11 30.95 30.93 30.44
C PRO A 11 29.68 30.24 30.95
N VAL A 12 29.00 30.79 31.96
CA VAL A 12 27.71 30.26 32.43
C VAL A 12 26.58 30.51 31.40
N LEU A 13 26.56 31.69 30.78
CA LEU A 13 25.65 31.97 29.66
C LEU A 13 25.94 31.06 28.46
N THR A 14 27.22 30.82 28.11
CA THR A 14 27.58 29.90 27.04
C THR A 14 27.20 28.45 27.35
N ALA A 15 27.35 28.01 28.61
CA ALA A 15 26.93 26.68 29.05
C ALA A 15 25.40 26.52 29.03
N LEU A 16 24.63 27.55 29.41
CA LEU A 16 23.17 27.56 29.34
C LEU A 16 22.65 27.54 27.88
N VAL A 17 23.30 28.28 26.98
CA VAL A 17 22.97 28.24 25.55
C VAL A 17 23.35 26.89 24.92
N ALA A 18 24.52 26.33 25.26
CA ALA A 18 24.92 25.00 24.80
C ALA A 18 24.02 23.87 25.33
N LEU A 19 23.57 23.95 26.59
CA LEU A 19 22.57 23.04 27.17
C LEU A 19 21.17 23.25 26.56
N GLY A 20 20.78 24.49 26.25
CA GLY A 20 19.53 24.81 25.58
C GLY A 20 19.48 24.28 24.14
N VAL A 21 20.57 24.44 23.40
CA VAL A 21 20.73 23.92 22.02
C VAL A 21 20.86 22.39 22.02
N GLY A 22 21.62 21.81 22.96
CA GLY A 22 21.75 20.35 23.12
C GLY A 22 20.45 19.66 23.55
N GLY A 23 19.69 20.28 24.47
CA GLY A 23 18.39 19.80 24.91
C GLY A 23 17.30 19.88 23.82
N ALA A 24 17.31 20.95 23.02
CA ALA A 24 16.46 21.07 21.83
C ALA A 24 16.79 20.00 20.78
N HIS A 25 18.08 19.70 20.55
CA HIS A 25 18.52 18.66 19.63
C HIS A 25 18.08 17.25 20.06
N THR A 26 18.07 16.96 21.36
CA THR A 26 17.59 15.66 21.88
C THR A 26 16.07 15.51 21.81
N LEU A 27 15.30 16.58 21.97
CA LEU A 27 13.84 16.56 21.83
C LEU A 27 13.41 16.45 20.35
N ILE A 28 14.18 17.02 19.43
CA ILE A 28 13.98 16.84 17.98
C ILE A 28 14.38 15.42 17.57
N ALA A 29 15.52 14.90 18.02
CA ALA A 29 15.96 13.53 17.75
C ALA A 29 14.98 12.47 18.31
N GLN A 30 14.39 12.69 19.48
CA GLN A 30 13.35 11.78 20.02
C GLN A 30 12.04 11.85 19.22
N ARG A 31 11.67 13.03 18.71
CA ARG A 31 10.54 13.18 17.78
C ARG A 31 10.83 12.55 16.42
N ASP A 32 12.07 12.62 15.94
CA ASP A 32 12.51 12.00 14.69
C ASP A 32 12.57 10.49 14.80
N MET A 33 12.96 9.93 15.95
CA MET A 33 12.88 8.49 16.20
C MET A 33 11.43 8.00 16.21
N ALA A 34 10.52 8.68 16.91
CA ALA A 34 9.10 8.31 16.91
C ALA A 34 8.44 8.51 15.53
N ALA A 35 8.83 9.56 14.78
CA ALA A 35 8.36 9.78 13.42
C ALA A 35 8.97 8.77 12.42
N ALA A 36 10.22 8.36 12.61
CA ALA A 36 10.86 7.33 11.80
C ALA A 36 10.25 5.94 12.07
N GLU A 37 9.94 5.63 13.33
CA GLU A 37 9.29 4.39 13.74
C GLU A 37 7.85 4.31 13.21
N ALA A 38 7.06 5.38 13.35
CA ALA A 38 5.72 5.47 12.76
C ALA A 38 5.73 5.40 11.22
N ARG A 39 6.77 5.93 10.57
CA ARG A 39 6.97 5.79 9.11
C ARG A 39 7.32 4.36 8.73
N PHE A 40 8.18 3.70 9.50
CA PHE A 40 8.56 2.30 9.28
C PHE A 40 7.38 1.35 9.46
N GLU A 41 6.55 1.57 10.49
CA GLU A 41 5.30 0.82 10.69
C GLU A 41 4.31 1.04 9.54
N SER A 42 4.12 2.29 9.10
CA SER A 42 3.25 2.62 7.96
C SER A 42 3.71 1.98 6.64
N ASP A 43 5.02 1.88 6.42
CA ASP A 43 5.59 1.22 5.24
C ASP A 43 5.44 -0.30 5.31
N LEU A 44 5.66 -0.90 6.48
CA LEU A 44 5.37 -2.32 6.71
C LEU A 44 3.89 -2.63 6.52
N ASP A 45 2.98 -1.79 6.99
CA ASP A 45 1.54 -2.00 6.81
C ASP A 45 1.11 -1.87 5.36
N SER A 46 1.71 -0.93 4.61
CA SER A 46 1.43 -0.78 3.17
C SER A 46 1.93 -1.99 2.39
N LEU A 47 3.14 -2.49 2.68
CA LEU A 47 3.66 -3.72 2.07
C LEU A 47 2.82 -4.95 2.44
N LYS A 48 2.39 -5.08 3.69
CA LYS A 48 1.52 -6.17 4.15
C LYS A 48 0.18 -6.16 3.44
N ILE A 49 -0.48 -5.00 3.32
CA ILE A 49 -1.78 -4.87 2.65
C ILE A 49 -1.67 -5.28 1.18
N VAL A 50 -0.59 -4.87 0.51
CA VAL A 50 -0.36 -5.16 -0.90
C VAL A 50 -0.05 -6.62 -1.13
N SER A 51 0.85 -7.18 -0.33
CA SER A 51 1.19 -8.59 -0.36
C SER A 51 -0.04 -9.45 -0.08
N ALA A 52 -0.84 -9.08 0.93
CA ALA A 52 -2.09 -9.77 1.25
C ALA A 52 -3.11 -9.68 0.12
N THR A 53 -3.23 -8.53 -0.55
CA THR A 53 -4.18 -8.34 -1.66
C THR A 53 -3.75 -9.13 -2.89
N GLN A 54 -2.45 -9.15 -3.22
CA GLN A 54 -1.91 -9.97 -4.31
C GLN A 54 -2.05 -11.46 -4.02
N GLN A 55 -1.77 -11.88 -2.78
CA GLN A 55 -1.96 -13.25 -2.34
C GLN A 55 -3.43 -13.66 -2.44
N GLN A 56 -4.35 -12.82 -1.98
CA GLN A 56 -5.79 -13.07 -2.10
C GLN A 56 -6.21 -13.22 -3.57
N LEU A 57 -5.71 -12.37 -4.47
CA LEU A 57 -6.01 -12.45 -5.91
C LEU A 57 -5.44 -13.74 -6.53
N ALA A 58 -4.23 -14.13 -6.17
CA ALA A 58 -3.60 -15.38 -6.64
C ALA A 58 -4.33 -16.62 -6.09
N ASP A 59 -4.71 -16.61 -4.82
CA ASP A 59 -5.48 -17.69 -4.18
C ASP A 59 -6.85 -17.85 -4.83
N LEU A 60 -7.49 -16.73 -5.19
CA LEU A 60 -8.73 -16.71 -5.92
C LEU A 60 -8.58 -17.31 -7.31
N HIS A 61 -7.54 -16.89 -8.05
CA HIS A 61 -7.23 -17.44 -9.37
C HIS A 61 -6.99 -18.95 -9.31
N ALA A 62 -6.20 -19.42 -8.35
CA ALA A 62 -5.97 -20.83 -8.09
C ALA A 62 -7.24 -21.58 -7.64
N SER A 63 -8.13 -20.92 -6.89
CA SER A 63 -9.39 -21.52 -6.43
C SER A 63 -10.33 -21.88 -7.57
N VAL A 64 -10.32 -21.09 -8.66
CA VAL A 64 -11.11 -21.41 -9.85
C VAL A 64 -10.58 -22.70 -10.48
N TYR A 65 -9.27 -22.84 -10.72
CA TYR A 65 -8.70 -24.10 -11.22
C TYR A 65 -8.96 -25.29 -10.30
N ARG A 66 -8.87 -25.10 -8.98
CA ARG A 66 -9.21 -26.16 -8.02
C ARG A 66 -10.66 -26.58 -8.15
N MET A 67 -11.59 -25.64 -8.20
CA MET A 67 -13.01 -25.91 -8.41
C MET A 67 -13.23 -26.63 -9.76
N GLN A 68 -12.54 -26.20 -10.83
CA GLN A 68 -12.65 -26.85 -12.14
C GLN A 68 -12.21 -28.32 -12.11
N ALA A 69 -11.17 -28.64 -11.35
CA ALA A 69 -10.66 -30.01 -11.22
C ALA A 69 -11.61 -30.94 -10.44
N ILE A 70 -12.50 -30.40 -9.61
CA ILE A 70 -13.42 -31.17 -8.75
C ILE A 70 -14.89 -30.82 -9.02
N VAL A 71 -15.20 -30.21 -10.17
CA VAL A 71 -16.54 -29.69 -10.48
C VAL A 71 -17.61 -30.77 -10.43
N ASP A 72 -17.27 -32.01 -10.78
CA ASP A 72 -18.18 -33.16 -10.75
C ASP A 72 -18.63 -33.53 -9.34
N SER A 73 -17.91 -33.05 -8.32
CA SER A 73 -18.28 -33.21 -6.90
C SER A 73 -19.13 -32.04 -6.38
N PHE A 74 -19.44 -31.05 -7.21
CA PHE A 74 -20.24 -29.88 -6.84
C PHE A 74 -21.67 -30.00 -7.36
N ASP A 75 -22.65 -29.74 -6.50
CA ASP A 75 -24.02 -29.49 -6.93
C ASP A 75 -24.21 -28.04 -7.43
N ASP A 76 -25.34 -27.77 -8.08
CA ASP A 76 -25.71 -26.45 -8.60
C ASP A 76 -25.67 -25.34 -7.53
N GLY A 77 -26.06 -25.65 -6.30
CA GLY A 77 -26.02 -24.73 -5.17
C GLY A 77 -24.58 -24.40 -4.77
N GLN A 78 -23.71 -25.39 -4.72
CA GLN A 78 -22.28 -25.23 -4.43
C GLN A 78 -21.57 -24.43 -5.52
N VAL A 79 -21.87 -24.68 -6.81
CA VAL A 79 -21.32 -23.86 -7.91
C VAL A 79 -21.80 -22.41 -7.80
N LYS A 80 -23.08 -22.19 -7.52
CA LYS A 80 -23.62 -20.83 -7.34
C LYS A 80 -22.98 -20.12 -6.15
N ALA A 81 -22.81 -20.80 -5.02
CA ALA A 81 -22.14 -20.26 -3.84
C ALA A 81 -20.68 -19.92 -4.14
N PHE A 82 -19.97 -20.78 -4.89
CA PHE A 82 -18.61 -20.49 -5.34
C PHE A 82 -18.54 -19.23 -6.20
N ARG A 83 -19.43 -19.10 -7.21
CA ARG A 83 -19.50 -17.90 -8.08
C ARG A 83 -19.80 -16.63 -7.30
N GLN A 84 -20.70 -16.71 -6.32
CA GLN A 84 -21.00 -15.58 -5.44
C GLN A 84 -19.81 -15.21 -4.55
N GLY A 85 -19.16 -16.18 -3.92
CA GLY A 85 -17.95 -15.95 -3.12
C GLY A 85 -16.81 -15.34 -3.94
N LEU A 86 -16.63 -15.79 -5.18
CA LEU A 86 -15.69 -15.21 -6.15
C LEU A 86 -15.99 -13.72 -6.40
N ALA A 87 -17.27 -13.39 -6.65
CA ALA A 87 -17.68 -12.01 -6.86
C ALA A 87 -17.47 -11.16 -5.60
N ASP A 88 -17.81 -11.67 -4.41
CA ASP A 88 -17.66 -10.97 -3.14
C ASP A 88 -16.19 -10.68 -2.81
N GLN A 89 -15.30 -11.64 -3.07
CA GLN A 89 -13.86 -11.46 -2.88
C GLN A 89 -13.28 -10.42 -3.84
N LEU A 90 -13.70 -10.43 -5.12
CA LEU A 90 -13.28 -9.42 -6.10
C LEU A 90 -13.81 -8.02 -5.76
N ASN A 91 -15.04 -7.91 -5.27
CA ASN A 91 -15.58 -6.66 -4.74
C ASN A 91 -14.76 -6.16 -3.54
N GLY A 92 -14.31 -7.08 -2.67
CA GLY A 92 -13.40 -6.78 -1.58
C GLY A 92 -12.08 -6.19 -2.07
N VAL A 93 -11.48 -6.82 -3.09
CA VAL A 93 -10.26 -6.34 -3.75
C VAL A 93 -10.47 -4.93 -4.34
N GLN A 94 -11.58 -4.71 -5.06
CA GLN A 94 -11.90 -3.40 -5.63
C GLN A 94 -12.04 -2.33 -4.54
N ARG A 95 -12.66 -2.66 -3.42
CA ARG A 95 -12.78 -1.75 -2.27
C ARG A 95 -11.41 -1.38 -1.72
N VAL A 96 -10.52 -2.36 -1.49
CA VAL A 96 -9.15 -2.09 -1.02
C VAL A 96 -8.40 -1.19 -2.00
N VAL A 97 -8.46 -1.49 -3.30
CA VAL A 97 -7.83 -0.67 -4.35
C VAL A 97 -8.37 0.76 -4.35
N SER A 98 -9.68 0.94 -4.16
CA SER A 98 -10.28 2.28 -4.11
C SER A 98 -9.80 3.13 -2.93
N THR A 99 -9.40 2.51 -1.81
CA THR A 99 -8.82 3.25 -0.66
C THR A 99 -7.40 3.77 -0.94
N VAL A 100 -6.76 3.30 -2.01
CA VAL A 100 -5.42 3.77 -2.40
C VAL A 100 -5.49 5.18 -3.01
N ALA A 101 -6.63 5.60 -3.56
CA ALA A 101 -6.83 6.90 -4.23
C ALA A 101 -6.98 8.11 -3.27
N ALA A 102 -6.37 8.08 -2.08
CA ALA A 102 -6.66 9.05 -1.03
C ALA A 102 -5.89 10.39 -1.13
N ASP A 103 -4.95 10.50 -2.07
CA ASP A 103 -4.20 11.73 -2.33
C ASP A 103 -4.57 12.20 -3.74
N ASP A 104 -4.70 13.52 -3.97
CA ASP A 104 -5.09 14.21 -5.23
C ASP A 104 -4.14 13.94 -6.44
N ASP A 105 -3.49 12.78 -6.47
CA ASP A 105 -2.56 12.33 -7.49
C ASP A 105 -3.31 11.71 -8.69
N PRO A 106 -3.21 12.33 -9.89
CA PRO A 106 -3.94 11.87 -11.07
C PRO A 106 -3.47 10.49 -11.57
N GLU A 107 -2.21 10.11 -11.31
CA GLU A 107 -1.69 8.78 -11.67
C GLU A 107 -2.31 7.69 -10.79
N LEU A 108 -2.44 7.92 -9.48
CA LEU A 108 -3.17 7.01 -8.58
C LEU A 108 -4.64 6.90 -8.96
N ALA A 109 -5.32 8.01 -9.23
CA ALA A 109 -6.72 8.00 -9.66
C ALA A 109 -6.91 7.19 -10.96
N GLY A 110 -6.05 7.41 -11.96
CA GLY A 110 -6.04 6.67 -13.21
C GLY A 110 -5.78 5.17 -12.99
N GLY A 111 -4.76 4.82 -12.20
CA GLY A 111 -4.44 3.42 -11.90
C GLY A 111 -5.55 2.70 -11.14
N VAL A 112 -6.24 3.38 -10.22
CA VAL A 112 -7.40 2.82 -9.48
C VAL A 112 -8.58 2.58 -10.42
N ALA A 113 -8.85 3.50 -11.35
CA ALA A 113 -9.88 3.31 -12.37
C ALA A 113 -9.55 2.12 -13.31
N SER A 114 -8.29 2.02 -13.76
CA SER A 114 -7.81 0.89 -14.56
C SER A 114 -7.93 -0.43 -13.81
N ALA A 115 -7.51 -0.48 -12.54
CA ALA A 115 -7.63 -1.66 -11.70
C ALA A 115 -9.09 -2.08 -11.50
N GLY A 116 -10.01 -1.14 -11.27
CA GLY A 116 -11.44 -1.43 -11.18
C GLY A 116 -12.00 -2.07 -12.47
N THR A 117 -11.59 -1.55 -13.62
CA THR A 117 -11.96 -2.12 -14.94
C THR A 117 -11.41 -3.54 -15.11
N LEU A 118 -10.17 -3.78 -14.70
CA LEU A 118 -9.51 -5.09 -14.80
C LEU A 118 -10.12 -6.12 -13.85
N VAL A 119 -10.51 -5.71 -12.63
CA VAL A 119 -11.25 -6.56 -11.69
C VAL A 119 -12.57 -7.01 -12.30
N GLU A 120 -13.34 -6.09 -12.88
CA GLU A 120 -14.61 -6.41 -13.54
C GLU A 120 -14.44 -7.34 -14.74
N LYS A 121 -13.44 -7.07 -15.57
CA LYS A 121 -13.09 -7.92 -16.72
C LYS A 121 -12.70 -9.33 -16.27
N TYR A 122 -11.81 -9.43 -15.29
CA TYR A 122 -11.38 -10.73 -14.74
C TYR A 122 -12.55 -11.48 -14.10
N ARG A 123 -13.41 -10.79 -13.34
CA ARG A 123 -14.63 -11.35 -12.75
C ARG A 123 -15.50 -12.01 -13.81
N ALA A 124 -15.83 -11.28 -14.87
CA ALA A 124 -16.69 -11.79 -15.95
C ALA A 124 -16.05 -12.99 -16.67
N GLN A 125 -14.73 -12.97 -16.88
CA GLN A 125 -14.01 -14.08 -17.52
C GLN A 125 -13.95 -15.33 -16.63
N ALA A 126 -13.65 -15.16 -15.34
CA ALA A 126 -13.62 -16.26 -14.38
C ALA A 126 -15.01 -16.87 -14.19
N ASP A 127 -16.03 -16.04 -14.06
CA ASP A 127 -17.44 -16.45 -13.99
C ASP A 127 -17.86 -17.27 -15.23
N LYS A 128 -17.49 -16.79 -16.42
CA LYS A 128 -17.73 -17.52 -17.66
C LYS A 128 -16.97 -18.84 -17.71
N ALA A 129 -15.74 -18.88 -17.19
CA ALA A 129 -14.97 -20.10 -17.13
C ALA A 129 -15.63 -21.15 -16.23
N VAL A 130 -16.17 -20.74 -15.06
CA VAL A 130 -16.95 -21.64 -14.19
C VAL A 130 -18.19 -22.18 -14.91
N GLU A 131 -18.91 -21.34 -15.64
CA GLU A 131 -20.07 -21.76 -16.42
C GLU A 131 -19.69 -22.81 -17.49
N LEU A 132 -18.61 -22.55 -18.23
CA LEU A 132 -18.13 -23.45 -19.28
C LEU A 132 -17.60 -24.76 -18.73
N THR A 133 -16.98 -24.76 -17.55
CA THR A 133 -16.55 -25.98 -16.86
C THR A 133 -17.70 -26.95 -16.62
N ARG A 134 -18.92 -26.45 -16.34
CA ARG A 134 -20.10 -27.32 -16.17
C ARG A 134 -20.53 -28.01 -17.45
N VAL A 135 -20.21 -27.42 -18.60
CA VAL A 135 -20.48 -28.02 -19.92
C VAL A 135 -19.37 -29.02 -20.23
N GLU A 136 -18.12 -28.58 -20.12
CA GLU A 136 -16.93 -29.38 -20.38
C GLU A 136 -15.71 -28.76 -19.70
N ILE A 137 -14.91 -29.58 -19.00
CA ILE A 137 -13.79 -29.09 -18.18
C ILE A 137 -12.74 -28.37 -19.04
N ASN A 138 -12.38 -28.90 -20.23
CA ASN A 138 -11.36 -28.27 -21.08
C ASN A 138 -11.81 -26.90 -21.63
N MET A 139 -13.11 -26.71 -21.91
CA MET A 139 -13.67 -25.39 -22.27
C MET A 139 -13.50 -24.39 -21.12
N GLY A 140 -13.74 -24.82 -19.89
CA GLY A 140 -13.49 -24.01 -18.71
C GLY A 140 -12.02 -23.63 -18.51
N VAL A 141 -11.10 -24.58 -18.70
CA VAL A 141 -9.65 -24.32 -18.63
C VAL A 141 -9.20 -23.36 -19.74
N ALA A 142 -9.70 -23.53 -20.96
CA ALA A 142 -9.41 -22.61 -22.06
C ALA A 142 -9.91 -21.18 -21.77
N ALA A 143 -11.09 -21.06 -21.16
CA ALA A 143 -11.62 -19.77 -20.73
C ALA A 143 -10.80 -19.14 -19.60
N MET A 144 -10.31 -19.93 -18.63
CA MET A 144 -9.40 -19.45 -17.59
C MET A 144 -8.06 -18.97 -18.18
N LYS A 145 -7.53 -19.65 -19.20
CA LYS A 145 -6.34 -19.18 -19.92
C LYS A 145 -6.55 -17.83 -20.59
N ALA A 146 -7.76 -17.52 -21.05
CA ALA A 146 -8.10 -16.20 -21.55
C ALA A 146 -8.25 -15.16 -20.41
N ALA A 147 -8.67 -15.59 -19.22
CA ALA A 147 -8.75 -14.77 -18.01
C ALA A 147 -7.37 -14.41 -17.43
N GLU A 148 -6.35 -15.26 -17.67
CA GLU A 148 -4.96 -15.07 -17.22
C GLU A 148 -4.40 -13.70 -17.60
N ALA A 149 -4.68 -13.23 -18.82
CA ALA A 149 -4.19 -11.94 -19.29
C ALA A 149 -4.70 -10.79 -18.40
N SER A 150 -5.99 -10.80 -18.06
CA SER A 150 -6.58 -9.80 -17.17
C SER A 150 -6.07 -9.92 -15.73
N PHE A 151 -5.83 -11.15 -15.25
CA PHE A 151 -5.22 -11.38 -13.93
C PHE A 151 -3.79 -10.81 -13.85
N VAL A 152 -2.95 -11.10 -14.84
CA VAL A 152 -1.57 -10.59 -14.89
C VAL A 152 -1.55 -9.08 -15.01
N GLU A 153 -2.42 -8.50 -15.84
CA GLU A 153 -2.53 -7.05 -16.00
C GLU A 153 -2.99 -6.38 -14.71
N LEU A 154 -4.02 -6.93 -14.04
CA LEU A 154 -4.48 -6.46 -12.74
C LEU A 154 -3.36 -6.48 -11.69
N SER A 155 -2.63 -7.60 -11.58
CA SER A 155 -1.51 -7.75 -10.66
C SER A 155 -0.43 -6.69 -10.92
N LYS A 156 -0.09 -6.41 -12.18
CA LYS A 156 0.85 -5.35 -12.55
C LYS A 156 0.34 -3.96 -12.18
N THR A 157 -0.93 -3.66 -12.46
CA THR A 157 -1.54 -2.37 -12.09
C THR A 157 -1.51 -2.16 -10.58
N MET A 158 -1.80 -3.20 -9.79
CA MET A 158 -1.71 -3.13 -8.33
C MET A 158 -0.28 -2.86 -7.86
N GLN A 159 0.73 -3.52 -8.43
CA GLN A 159 2.13 -3.25 -8.12
C GLN A 159 2.52 -1.79 -8.44
N ALA A 160 2.06 -1.27 -9.58
CA ALA A 160 2.33 0.11 -10.00
C ALA A 160 1.69 1.14 -9.06
N LEU A 161 0.45 0.92 -8.62
CA LEU A 161 -0.23 1.78 -7.65
C LEU A 161 0.55 1.90 -6.34
N VAL A 162 1.15 0.81 -5.90
CA VAL A 162 1.91 0.74 -4.65
C VAL A 162 3.24 1.46 -4.79
N ALA A 163 3.98 1.18 -5.86
CA ALA A 163 5.22 1.88 -6.18
C ALA A 163 5.00 3.40 -6.31
N ARG A 164 3.86 3.83 -6.88
CA ARG A 164 3.49 5.24 -6.96
C ARG A 164 3.26 5.84 -5.57
N LYS A 165 2.53 5.14 -4.69
CA LYS A 165 2.28 5.58 -3.31
C LYS A 165 3.58 5.67 -2.50
N GLU A 166 4.48 4.71 -2.64
CA GLU A 166 5.82 4.76 -2.04
C GLU A 166 6.62 5.97 -2.55
N THR A 167 6.56 6.25 -3.85
CA THR A 167 7.21 7.41 -4.46
C THR A 167 6.66 8.74 -3.91
N LEU A 168 5.34 8.89 -3.84
CA LEU A 168 4.70 10.09 -3.28
C LEU A 168 5.08 10.30 -1.81
N ARG A 169 5.13 9.22 -1.03
CA ARG A 169 5.61 9.26 0.36
C ARG A 169 7.07 9.67 0.46
N ALA A 170 7.95 9.11 -0.36
CA ALA A 170 9.37 9.48 -0.38
C ALA A 170 9.57 10.96 -0.76
N GLN A 171 8.75 11.50 -1.66
CA GLN A 171 8.75 12.92 -2.00
C GLN A 171 8.28 13.78 -0.83
N ALA A 172 7.21 13.39 -0.13
CA ALA A 172 6.71 14.09 1.04
C ALA A 172 7.72 14.13 2.19
N THR A 173 8.41 13.02 2.47
CA THR A 173 9.46 12.95 3.50
C THR A 173 10.67 13.80 3.14
N ALA A 174 11.13 13.75 1.88
CA ALA A 174 12.23 14.60 1.40
C ALA A 174 11.88 16.10 1.48
N ALA A 175 10.64 16.47 1.17
CA ALA A 175 10.16 17.85 1.28
C ALA A 175 10.11 18.32 2.74
N ALA A 176 9.68 17.45 3.66
CA ALA A 176 9.68 17.74 5.11
C ALA A 176 11.10 17.97 5.64
N GLN A 177 12.05 17.09 5.29
CA GLN A 177 13.47 17.23 5.68
C GLN A 177 14.11 18.51 5.13
N ARG A 178 13.79 18.91 3.89
CA ARG A 178 14.28 20.19 3.33
C ARG A 178 13.77 21.39 4.11
N ARG A 179 12.50 21.40 4.50
CA ARG A 179 11.91 22.49 5.30
C ARG A 179 12.61 22.59 6.65
N GLU A 180 12.85 21.46 7.31
CA GLU A 180 13.53 21.43 8.59
C GLU A 180 14.97 21.99 8.50
N ARG A 181 15.72 21.60 7.47
CA ARG A 181 17.07 22.14 7.22
C ARG A 181 17.06 23.65 6.97
N LEU A 182 16.07 24.16 6.23
CA LEU A 182 15.92 25.60 6.01
C LEU A 182 15.56 26.35 7.29
N THR A 183 14.70 25.79 8.15
CA THR A 183 14.38 26.40 9.44
C THR A 183 15.56 26.42 10.40
N LEU A 184 16.37 25.37 10.43
CA LEU A 184 17.60 25.33 11.23
C LEU A 184 18.65 26.32 10.72
N ALA A 185 18.79 26.46 9.39
CA ALA A 185 19.69 27.44 8.79
C ALA A 185 19.27 28.89 9.06
N LEU A 186 17.97 29.16 9.17
CA LEU A 186 17.43 30.50 9.50
C LEU A 186 17.52 30.84 10.99
N LEU A 187 17.50 29.85 11.89
CA LEU A 187 17.60 30.07 13.34
C LEU A 187 19.05 30.03 13.86
N GLY A 188 19.96 29.43 13.10
CA GLY A 188 21.39 29.32 13.44
C GLY A 188 22.33 30.27 12.70
N GLY A 189 21.78 31.20 11.88
CA GLY A 189 22.52 32.20 11.11
C GLY A 189 22.49 33.59 11.75
#